data_AF-A0A086YTX6-F1
#
_entry.id   AF-A0A086YTX6-F1
#
_cell.length_a   1.000
_cell.length_b   1.000
_cell.length_c   1.000
_cell.angle_alpha   90.00
_cell.angle_beta   90.00
_cell.angle_gamma   90.00
#
_symmetry.space_group_name_H-M   'P 1'
#
loop_
_entity.id
_entity.type
_entity.pdbx_description
1 polymer ?
#
loop_
_entity_poly.entity_id
_entity_poly.type
_entity_poly.pdbx_seq_one_letter_code
_entity_poly.pdbx_strand_id
1 'polypeptide(L)' 'MDRYIDDFERVLIMHTYGLPLELMARVVKRGSTLVAEYLNIIVEHFLDRDAVKSRLRMKGVKI' A
#
# COMPACT_ATOMS: atom_id res chain seq x y z
N MET A 1 -3.34 1.69 -17.30
CA MET A 1 -2.46 0.87 -16.45
C MET A 1 -1.92 1.69 -15.29
N ASP A 2 -1.42 2.90 -15.53
CA ASP A 2 -0.67 3.71 -14.56
C ASP A 2 -1.40 3.97 -13.23
N ARG A 3 -2.69 4.33 -13.28
CA ARG A 3 -3.48 4.60 -12.05
C ARG A 3 -3.58 3.41 -11.10
N TYR A 4 -3.55 2.17 -11.60
CA TYR A 4 -3.61 0.99 -10.75
C TYR A 4 -2.30 0.84 -9.94
N ILE A 5 -1.16 1.03 -10.60
CA ILE A 5 0.16 0.97 -9.99
C ILE A 5 0.36 2.13 -9.00
N ASP A 6 -0.06 3.34 -9.37
CA ASP A 6 0.02 4.51 -8.50
C ASP A 6 -0.83 4.33 -7.22
N ASP A 7 -2.05 3.81 -7.37
CA ASP A 7 -2.93 3.54 -6.22
C ASP A 7 -2.34 2.43 -5.32
N PHE A 8 -1.74 1.39 -5.91
CA PHE A 8 -1.04 0.35 -5.17
C PHE A 8 0.14 0.91 -4.34
N GLU A 9 0.99 1.76 -4.94
CA GLU A 9 2.11 2.37 -4.20
C GLU A 9 1.65 3.25 -3.04
N ARG A 10 0.54 3.97 -3.21
CA ARG A 10 -0.08 4.74 -2.12
C ARG A 10 -0.55 3.84 -0.99
N VAL A 11 -1.20 2.72 -1.31
CA VAL A 11 -1.64 1.73 -0.31
C VAL A 11 -0.43 1.11 0.40
N LEU A 12 0.64 0.82 -0.33
CA LEU A 12 1.89 0.30 0.21
C LEU A 12 2.48 1.25 1.28
N ILE A 13 2.52 2.56 0.99
CA ILE A 13 2.98 3.57 1.94
C ILE A 13 2.04 3.63 3.16
N MET A 14 0.73 3.76 2.94
CA MET A 14 -0.25 3.83 4.05
C MET A 14 -0.20 2.59 4.95
N HIS A 15 0.09 1.42 4.39
CA HIS A 15 0.25 0.17 5.14
C HIS A 15 1.42 0.25 6.13
N THR A 16 2.54 0.89 5.77
CA THR A 16 3.68 1.08 6.69
C THR A 16 3.32 1.90 7.93
N TYR A 17 2.38 2.84 7.79
CA TYR A 17 1.87 3.68 8.88
C TYR A 17 0.67 3.07 9.63
N GLY A 18 0.22 1.88 9.23
CA GLY A 18 -0.86 1.17 9.91
C GLY A 18 -2.24 1.84 9.79
N LEU A 19 -2.50 2.57 8.71
CA LEU A 19 -3.81 3.17 8.48
C LEU A 19 -4.90 2.09 8.33
N PRO A 20 -6.14 2.33 8.79
CA PRO A 20 -7.24 1.41 8.59
C PRO A 20 -7.74 1.42 7.13
N LEU A 21 -8.27 0.28 6.68
CA LEU A 21 -8.76 0.05 5.31
C LEU A 21 -9.71 1.15 4.81
N GLU A 22 -10.68 1.54 5.63
CA GLU A 22 -11.67 2.58 5.32
C GLU A 22 -11.01 3.95 5.04
N LEU A 23 -9.94 4.28 5.77
CA LEU A 23 -9.22 5.53 5.56
C LEU A 23 -8.39 5.47 4.28
N MET A 24 -7.72 4.34 4.02
CA MET A 24 -6.97 4.13 2.79
C MET A 24 -7.87 4.28 1.55
N ALA A 25 -9.04 3.64 1.56
CA ALA A 25 -10.04 3.71 0.49
C ALA A 25 -10.47 5.14 0.17
N ARG A 26 -10.69 5.95 1.21
CA ARG A 26 -11.01 7.38 1.06
C ARG A 26 -9.85 8.17 0.44
N VAL A 27 -8.61 7.91 0.87
CA VAL A 27 -7.41 8.61 0.36
C VAL A 27 -7.17 8.30 -1.11
N VAL A 28 -7.25 7.04 -1.52
CA VAL A 28 -7.08 6.66 -2.94
C VAL A 28 -8.32 6.91 -3.79
N LYS A 29 -9.45 7.32 -3.19
CA LYS A 29 -10.76 7.49 -3.83
C LYS A 29 -11.20 6.23 -4.58
N ARG A 30 -10.99 5.07 -3.96
CA ARG A 30 -11.37 3.74 -4.49
C ARG A 30 -12.28 3.01 -3.49
N GLY A 31 -13.00 2.01 -3.98
CA GLY A 31 -13.78 1.12 -3.12
C GLY A 31 -12.90 0.31 -2.18
N SER A 32 -13.41 0.01 -0.99
CA SER A 32 -12.70 -0.75 0.04
C SER A 32 -12.32 -2.16 -0.42
N THR A 33 -13.12 -2.80 -1.28
CA THR A 33 -12.80 -4.11 -1.88
C THR A 33 -11.48 -4.09 -2.65
N LEU A 34 -11.28 -3.09 -3.53
CA LEU A 34 -10.04 -2.98 -4.31
C LEU A 34 -8.82 -2.70 -3.41
N VAL A 35 -9.00 -1.89 -2.36
CA VAL A 35 -7.91 -1.64 -1.41
C VAL A 35 -7.60 -2.89 -0.59
N ALA A 36 -8.59 -3.71 -0.25
CA ALA A 36 -8.38 -4.99 0.41
C ALA A 36 -7.61 -5.97 -0.50
N GLU A 37 -7.89 -6.00 -1.80
CA GLU A 37 -7.10 -6.78 -2.77
C GLU A 37 -5.63 -6.35 -2.78
N TYR A 38 -5.36 -5.04 -2.81
CA TYR A 38 -3.99 -4.52 -2.70
C TYR A 38 -3.30 -4.94 -1.40
N LEU A 39 -4.02 -4.88 -0.26
CA LEU A 39 -3.48 -5.32 1.02
C LEU A 39 -3.17 -6.82 1.04
N ASN A 40 -4.00 -7.66 0.42
CA ASN A 40 -3.74 -9.09 0.31
C ASN A 40 -2.45 -9.34 -0.48
N ILE A 41 -2.27 -8.66 -1.63
CA ILE A 41 -1.02 -8.74 -2.41
C ILE A 41 0.18 -8.32 -1.55
N ILE A 42 0.05 -7.26 -0.73
CA ILE A 42 1.13 -6.83 0.15
C ILE A 42 1.48 -7.91 1.19
N VAL A 43 0.48 -8.51 1.82
CA VAL A 43 0.70 -9.57 2.84
C VAL A 43 1.26 -10.86 2.21
N GLU A 44 0.89 -11.18 0.98
CA GLU A 44 1.41 -12.35 0.25
C GLU A 44 2.88 -12.18 -0.15
N HIS A 45 3.31 -10.95 -0.47
CA HIS A 45 4.64 -10.67 -1.01
C HIS A 45 5.64 -10.11 0.01
N PHE A 46 5.17 -9.61 1.16
CA PHE A 46 6.03 -9.02 2.19
C PHE A 46 5.80 -9.70 3.54
N LEU A 47 6.88 -10.17 4.15
CA LEU A 47 6.85 -10.85 5.44
C LEU A 47 6.32 -9.96 6.57
N ASP A 48 6.74 -8.69 6.58
CA ASP A 48 6.37 -7.72 7.59
C ASP A 48 6.42 -6.28 7.05
N ARG A 49 6.05 -5.32 7.90
CA ARG A 49 6.06 -3.88 7.54
C ARG A 49 7.47 -3.34 7.31
N ASP A 50 8.50 -3.94 7.88
CA ASP A 50 9.88 -3.48 7.70
C ASP A 50 10.44 -3.92 6.34
N ALA A 51 10.03 -5.09 5.83
CA ALA A 51 10.27 -5.50 4.46
C ALA A 51 9.64 -4.53 3.46
N VAL A 52 8.41 -4.05 3.74
CA VAL A 52 7.74 -3.02 2.92
C VAL A 52 8.53 -1.70 2.94
N LYS A 53 8.95 -1.22 4.12
CA LYS A 53 9.77 0.00 4.26
C LYS A 53 11.10 -0.13 3.53
N SER A 54 11.78 -1.28 3.63
CA SER A 54 13.04 -1.55 2.94
C SER A 54 12.86 -1.43 1.42
N ARG A 55 11.80 -2.03 0.87
CA ARG A 55 11.47 -1.92 -0.56
C ARG A 55 11.20 -0.48 -0.99
N LEU A 56 10.48 0.29 -0.19
CA LEU A 56 10.18 1.69 -0.47
C LEU A 56 11.45 2.56 -0.42
N ARG A 57 12.37 2.30 0.53
CA ARG A 57 13.67 2.98 0.59
C ARG A 57 14.54 2.68 -0.63
N MET A 58 14.56 1.43 -1.11
CA MET A 58 15.25 1.06 -2.36
C MET A 58 14.70 1.81 -3.58
N LYS A 59 13.41 2.17 -3.56
CA LYS A 59 12.77 3.01 -4.58
C LYS A 59 13.01 4.52 -4.38
N GLY A 60 13.76 4.93 -3.37
CA GLY A 60 14.06 6.34 -3.07
C GLY A 60 12.98 7.07 -2.26
N VAL A 61 11.98 6.36 -1.73
CA VAL A 61 10.97 6.95 -0.86
C VAL A 61 11.56 7.16 0.54
N LYS A 62 11.46 8.38 1.08
CA LYS A 62 11.92 8.73 2.42
C LYS A 62 10.82 8.37 3.44
N ILE A 63 11.06 7.33 4.23
CA ILE A 63 10.13 6.75 5.23
C ILE A 63 10.90 6.29 6.47
#